data_AF-A0A5C4L9A9-F1
#
_entry.id   AF-A0A5C4L9A9-F1
#
_cell.length_a   1.000
_cell.length_b   1.000
_cell.length_c   1.000
_cell.angle_alpha   90.00
_cell.angle_beta   90.00
_cell.angle_gamma   90.00
#
_symmetry.space_group_name_H-M   'P 1'
#
loop_
_entity.id
_entity.type
_entity.pdbx_description
1 polymer ?
#
loop_
_entity_poly.entity_id
_entity_poly.type
_entity_poly.pdbx_seq_one_letter_code
_entity_poly.pdbx_strand_id
1 'polypeptide(L)' 'MPDAEAQMWGCYAYQDFQVRVVQKWADPYGRPMIRIADITDPERAMGLAEADFMQVAVPLPARDDPDFE' A
#
# COMPACT_ATOMS: atom_id res chain seq x y z
N MET A 1 3.40 -4.44 24.79
CA MET A 1 3.13 -5.29 23.62
C MET A 1 3.58 -4.50 22.42
N PRO A 2 4.46 -5.03 21.55
CA PRO A 2 5.00 -4.24 20.44
C PRO A 2 3.89 -4.15 19.38
N ASP A 3 3.11 -3.08 19.46
CA ASP A 3 2.10 -2.80 18.44
C ASP A 3 2.79 -2.12 17.27
N ALA A 4 2.53 -2.67 16.08
CA ALA A 4 2.91 -2.15 14.79
C ALA A 4 4.42 -1.99 14.58
N GLU A 5 5.07 -3.10 14.20
CA GLU A 5 5.92 -3.04 13.01
C GLU A 5 5.07 -2.42 11.90
N ALA A 6 5.09 -1.09 11.82
CA ALA A 6 4.78 -0.34 10.63
C ALA A 6 5.85 -0.70 9.62
N GLN A 7 5.81 -1.95 9.13
CA GLN A 7 6.52 -2.37 7.94
C GLN A 7 6.20 -1.30 6.91
N MET A 8 7.24 -0.59 6.48
CA MET A 8 7.15 0.44 5.45
C MET A 8 6.72 -0.29 4.18
N TRP A 9 5.42 -0.47 4.02
CA TRP A 9 4.85 -1.14 2.87
C TRP A 9 5.19 -0.27 1.66
N GLY A 10 5.82 -0.89 0.67
CA GLY A 10 6.34 -0.23 -0.52
C GLY A 10 5.29 0.62 -1.23
N CYS A 11 5.78 1.45 -2.15
CA CYS A 11 4.90 2.20 -3.04
C CYS A 11 4.40 1.27 -4.15
N TYR A 12 3.15 1.41 -4.54
CA TYR A 12 2.52 0.67 -5.61
C TYR A 12 1.86 1.64 -6.59
N ALA A 13 1.81 1.29 -7.86
CA ALA A 13 0.97 1.98 -8.82
C ALA A 13 -0.40 1.30 -8.86
N TYR A 14 -1.46 2.07 -8.63
CA TYR A 14 -2.85 1.62 -8.62
C TYR A 14 -3.72 2.61 -9.40
N GLN A 15 -4.36 2.13 -10.47
CA GLN A 15 -5.32 2.90 -11.29
C GLN A 15 -4.82 4.29 -11.72
N ASP A 16 -3.60 4.37 -12.27
CA ASP A 16 -2.92 5.60 -12.75
C ASP A 16 -2.28 6.49 -11.66
N PHE A 17 -2.43 6.14 -10.37
CA PHE A 17 -1.85 6.90 -9.26
C PHE A 17 -0.90 6.06 -8.41
N GLN A 18 0.02 6.72 -7.70
CA GLN A 18 0.94 6.06 -6.80
C GLN A 18 0.35 6.05 -5.39
N VAL A 19 0.26 4.86 -4.81
CA VAL A 19 -0.34 4.63 -3.51
C VAL A 19 0.64 3.89 -2.60
N ARG A 20 0.49 4.08 -1.29
CA ARG A 20 1.20 3.33 -0.26
C ARG A 20 0.21 2.61 0.63
N VAL A 21 0.54 1.42 1.09
CA VAL A 21 -0.30 0.72 2.06
C VAL A 21 -0.05 1.34 3.44
N VAL A 22 -1.08 1.92 4.04
CA VAL A 22 -1.01 2.60 5.35
C VAL A 22 -1.51 1.72 6.49
N GLN A 23 -2.39 0.75 6.21
CA GLN A 23 -2.94 -0.14 7.23
C GLN A 23 -3.37 -1.47 6.61
N LYS A 24 -3.25 -2.55 7.37
CA LYS A 24 -3.82 -3.86 7.02
C LYS A 24 -4.62 -4.38 8.20
N TRP A 25 -5.77 -5.00 7.94
CA TRP A 25 -6.59 -5.65 8.96
C TRP A 25 -7.30 -6.86 8.37
N ALA A 26 -7.72 -7.78 9.23
CA ALA A 26 -8.65 -8.83 8.84
C ALA A 26 -10.08 -8.34 9.12
N ASP A 27 -10.98 -8.51 8.15
CA ASP A 27 -12.40 -8.32 8.38
C ASP A 27 -12.96 -9.41 9.33
N PRO A 28 -14.16 -9.26 9.92
CA PRO A 28 -14.78 -10.27 10.80
C PRO A 28 -14.96 -11.66 10.14
N TYR A 29 -14.95 -11.77 8.82
CA TYR A 29 -14.96 -13.03 8.07
C TYR A 29 -13.55 -13.58 7.79
N GLY A 30 -12.49 -12.94 8.30
CA GLY A 30 -11.09 -13.36 8.15
C GLY A 30 -10.46 -12.98 6.82
N ARG A 31 -11.06 -12.09 6.02
CA ARG A 31 -10.48 -11.67 4.73
C ARG A 31 -9.46 -10.55 4.96
N PRO A 32 -8.28 -10.62 4.33
CA PRO A 32 -7.28 -9.58 4.43
C PRO A 32 -7.76 -8.33 3.68
N MET A 33 -7.86 -7.24 4.42
CA MET A 33 -8.20 -5.91 3.96
C MET A 33 -6.99 -5.00 4.12
N ILE A 34 -6.82 -4.08 3.19
CA ILE A 34 -5.78 -3.06 3.24
C ILE A 34 -6.38 -1.68 3.05
N ARG A 35 -5.73 -0.69 3.63
CA ARG A 35 -5.97 0.71 3.36
C ARG A 35 -4.75 1.25 2.66
N ILE A 36 -4.99 1.77 1.47
CA ILE A 36 -3.98 2.46 0.68
C ILE A 36 -4.27 3.96 0.72
N ALA A 37 -3.23 4.76 0.77
CA ALA A 37 -3.31 6.21 0.66
C ALA A 37 -2.50 6.66 -0.53
N ASP A 38 -3.01 7.63 -1.28
CA ASP A 38 -2.26 8.27 -2.35
C ASP A 38 -0.99 8.95 -1.79
N ILE A 39 0.10 8.89 -2.55
CA ILE A 39 1.38 9.48 -2.14
C ILE A 39 1.35 11.01 -2.26
N THR A 40 0.62 11.53 -3.23
CA THR A 40 0.45 12.98 -3.44
C THR A 40 -0.65 13.57 -2.57
N ASP A 41 -1.67 12.78 -2.23
CA ASP A 41 -2.78 13.19 -1.37
C ASP A 41 -3.11 12.13 -0.29
N PRO A 42 -2.54 12.23 0.92
CA PRO A 42 -2.76 11.24 1.96
C PRO A 42 -4.18 11.25 2.54
N GLU A 43 -4.97 12.30 2.27
CA GLU A 43 -6.39 12.38 2.66
C GLU A 43 -7.25 11.44 1.79
N ARG A 44 -6.83 11.21 0.54
CA ARG A 44 -7.41 10.22 -0.37
C ARG A 44 -6.93 8.81 -0.04
N ALA A 45 -7.41 8.30 1.08
CA ALA A 45 -7.20 6.92 1.48
C ALA A 45 -8.42 6.04 1.18
N MET A 46 -8.20 4.87 0.60
CA MET A 46 -9.25 3.90 0.29
C MET A 46 -8.97 2.53 0.93
N GLY A 47 -10.02 1.90 1.43
CA GLY A 47 -9.97 0.54 1.97
C GLY A 47 -10.50 -0.46 0.94
N LEU A 48 -9.72 -1.50 0.64
CA LEU A 48 -10.10 -2.56 -0.29
C LEU A 48 -9.51 -3.91 0.15
N ALA A 49 -10.00 -4.99 -0.43
CA ALA A 49 -9.43 -6.31 -0.18
C ALA A 49 -7.98 -6.37 -0.69
N GLU A 50 -7.10 -7.00 0.10
CA GLU A 50 -5.69 -7.16 -0.28
C GLU A 50 -5.57 -7.90 -1.62
N ALA A 51 -6.40 -8.92 -1.82
CA ALA A 51 -6.41 -9.73 -3.03
C ALA A 51 -6.76 -8.91 -4.27
N ASP A 52 -7.84 -8.11 -4.21
CA ASP A 52 -8.21 -7.20 -5.30
C ASP A 52 -7.10 -6.19 -5.59
N PHE A 53 -6.51 -5.62 -4.53
CA PHE A 53 -5.39 -4.69 -4.70
C PHE A 53 -4.22 -5.37 -5.40
N MET A 54 -3.74 -6.51 -4.92
CA MET A 54 -2.60 -7.22 -5.49
C MET A 54 -2.83 -7.69 -6.94
N GLN A 55 -4.08 -7.83 -7.38
CA GLN A 55 -4.39 -8.19 -8.76
C GLN A 55 -4.16 -7.05 -9.76
N VAL A 56 -4.30 -5.80 -9.31
CA VAL A 56 -4.19 -4.61 -10.19
C VAL A 56 -3.02 -3.70 -9.83
N ALA A 57 -2.53 -3.80 -8.60
CA ALA A 57 -1.42 -2.99 -8.11
C ALA A 57 -0.10 -3.51 -8.65
N VAL A 58 0.68 -2.62 -9.25
CA VAL A 58 2.04 -2.92 -9.70
C VAL A 58 2.99 -2.46 -8.60
N PRO A 59 3.83 -3.34 -8.02
CA PRO A 59 4.85 -2.91 -7.08
C PRO A 59 5.80 -1.98 -7.82
N LEU A 60 5.89 -0.73 -7.35
CA LEU A 60 6.90 0.17 -7.87
C LEU A 60 8.23 -0.22 -7.21
N PRO A 61 9.34 -0.21 -7.97
CA PRO A 61 10.64 -0.30 -7.33
C PRO A 61 10.69 0.80 -6.28
N ALA A 62 10.95 0.44 -5.01
CA ALA A 62 11.35 1.41 -4.02
C ALA A 62 12.49 2.16 -4.67
N ARG A 63 12.28 3.44 -5.01
CA ARG A 63 13.16 4.24 -5.85
C ARG A 63 14.60 3.95 -5.44
N ASP A 64 15.24 3.08 -6.22
CA ASP A 64 16.65 2.81 -6.12
C ASP A 64 17.28 4.12 -6.59
N ASP A 65 18.04 4.74 -5.70
CA ASP A 65 18.73 5.99 -5.95
C ASP A 65 19.31 6.00 -7.37
N PRO A 66 19.03 7.01 -8.21
CA PRO A 66 19.89 7.27 -9.36
C PRO A 66 21.19 7.90 -8.84
N ASP A 67 21.98 7.14 -8.08
CA ASP A 67 23.40 7.40 -7.85
C ASP A 67 24.20 6.40 -8.70
N PHE A 68 24.11 6.60 -10.01
CA PHE A 68 25.08 6.07 -10.96
C PHE A 68 25.09 6.99 -12.18
N GLU A 69 25.77 8.14 -12.06
CA GLU A 69 26.89 8.54 -12.93
C GLU A 69 27.62 9.79 -12.38
#